data_AF-A0A929KFG9-F1
#
_entry.id   AF-A0A929KFG9-F1
#
_cell.length_a   1.000
_cell.length_b   1.000
_cell.length_c   1.000
_cell.angle_alpha   90.00
_cell.angle_beta   90.00
_cell.angle_gamma   90.00
#
_symmetry.space_group_name_H-M   'P 1'
#
loop_
_entity.id
_entity.type
_entity.pdbx_description
1 polymer ?
#
loop_
_entity_poly.entity_id
_entity_poly.type
_entity_poly.pdbx_seq_one_letter_code
_entity_poly.pdbx_strand_id
1 'polypeptide(L)'
;MRNILIYLRYIGIGVIFLSACTKQSVIDSGVSNGIHQGSMMAYFKTDSYNWDSTIVIIKRANLETLFSGKDNAHPQITFWGPTNHSIRRYMLVNNINSIQDIPVDLCREMILKHVLDKRFLKNEFAFRNPSYSISDPRGGGTEFNCLAGNQLRAYKEQYNDPAAPNVGPIYLRLYSVTSQIDVPVASADIQTDNGVVMSLGYDYLLGNI
;
A
#
# COMPACT_ATOMS: atom_id res chain seq x y z
N MET A 1 -11.20 56.96 -40.62
CA MET A 1 -12.07 55.77 -40.53
C MET A 1 -11.38 54.44 -40.88
N ARG A 2 -10.33 54.42 -41.71
CA ARG A 2 -9.65 53.17 -42.15
C ARG A 2 -8.83 52.44 -41.08
N ASN A 3 -8.35 53.14 -40.03
CA ASN A 3 -7.51 52.55 -38.99
C ASN A 3 -8.30 51.94 -37.80
N ILE A 4 -9.53 52.41 -37.55
CA ILE A 4 -10.42 51.85 -36.51
C ILE A 4 -10.94 50.46 -36.90
N LEU A 5 -11.20 50.22 -38.20
CA LEU A 5 -11.57 48.89 -38.71
C LEU A 5 -10.42 47.87 -38.60
N ILE A 6 -9.16 48.32 -38.58
CA ILE A 6 -7.99 47.45 -38.46
C ILE A 6 -7.84 46.94 -37.02
N TYR A 7 -8.01 47.82 -36.02
CA TYR A 7 -7.95 47.42 -34.59
C TYR A 7 -9.10 46.46 -34.20
N LEU A 8 -10.31 46.65 -34.74
CA LEU A 8 -11.44 45.75 -34.53
C LEU A 8 -11.21 44.34 -35.10
N ARG A 9 -10.42 44.21 -36.19
CA ARG A 9 -10.02 42.91 -36.75
C ARG A 9 -9.00 42.17 -35.89
N TYR A 10 -8.10 42.88 -35.19
CA TYR A 10 -7.14 42.26 -34.28
C TYR A 10 -7.76 41.85 -32.93
N ILE A 11 -8.77 42.59 -32.45
CA ILE A 11 -9.52 42.24 -31.24
C ILE A 11 -10.37 40.97 -31.45
N GLY A 12 -10.95 40.80 -32.65
CA GLY A 12 -11.72 39.59 -32.98
C GLY A 12 -10.91 38.30 -33.09
N ILE A 13 -9.60 38.40 -33.37
CA ILE A 13 -8.69 37.25 -33.48
C ILE A 13 -8.12 36.84 -32.11
N GLY A 14 -8.03 37.78 -31.14
CA GLY A 14 -7.52 37.51 -29.80
C GLY A 14 -8.48 36.75 -28.86
N VAL A 15 -9.78 36.72 -29.16
CA VAL A 15 -10.81 36.08 -28.30
C VAL A 15 -10.98 34.58 -28.58
N ILE A 16 -10.46 34.06 -29.70
CA ILE A 16 -10.65 32.66 -30.12
C ILE A 16 -9.74 31.67 -29.37
N PHE A 17 -8.76 32.15 -28.59
CA PHE A 17 -7.76 31.29 -27.94
C PHE A 17 -8.03 30.92 -26.46
N LEU A 18 -9.15 31.33 -25.86
CA LEU A 18 -9.37 31.17 -24.40
C LEU A 18 -10.26 30.01 -23.97
N SER A 19 -10.67 29.12 -24.86
CA SER A 19 -11.50 27.95 -24.50
C SER A 19 -10.86 26.64 -24.92
N ALA A 20 -9.65 26.38 -24.42
CA ALA A 20 -9.14 25.02 -24.29
C ALA A 20 -9.75 24.39 -23.04
N CYS A 21 -11.03 24.02 -23.12
CA CYS A 21 -11.62 23.12 -22.14
C CYS A 21 -11.05 21.73 -22.43
N THR A 22 -9.94 21.37 -21.79
CA THR A 22 -9.43 20.00 -21.86
C THR A 22 -10.53 19.09 -21.33
N LYS A 23 -11.22 18.38 -22.23
CA LYS A 23 -12.02 17.21 -21.86
C LYS A 23 -11.04 16.19 -21.27
N GLN A 24 -10.84 16.23 -19.96
CA GLN A 24 -10.25 15.12 -19.24
C GLN A 24 -11.27 13.99 -19.29
N SER A 25 -11.05 13.03 -20.20
CA SER A 25 -11.66 11.72 -20.05
C SER A 25 -11.05 11.10 -18.80
N VAL A 26 -11.70 11.31 -17.66
CA VAL A 26 -11.50 10.45 -16.50
C VAL A 26 -11.94 9.07 -16.99
N ILE A 27 -10.96 8.19 -17.20
CA ILE A 27 -11.24 6.78 -17.40
C ILE A 27 -11.71 6.30 -16.03
N ASP A 28 -13.03 6.20 -15.87
CA ASP A 28 -13.60 5.49 -14.74
C ASP A 28 -13.22 4.02 -14.91
N SER A 29 -12.14 3.60 -14.24
CA SER A 29 -11.70 2.21 -14.19
C SER A 29 -12.69 1.31 -13.43
N GLY A 30 -13.83 1.87 -13.01
CA GLY A 30 -14.77 1.27 -12.08
C GLY A 30 -14.32 1.48 -10.64
N VAL A 31 -15.26 1.21 -9.72
CA VAL A 31 -14.95 1.08 -8.29
C VAL A 31 -14.12 -0.19 -8.10
N SER A 32 -12.90 -0.05 -7.59
CA SER A 32 -12.11 -1.21 -7.17
C SER A 32 -12.89 -1.99 -6.12
N ASN A 33 -13.34 -3.21 -6.45
CA ASN A 33 -13.97 -4.08 -5.48
C ASN A 33 -12.87 -4.70 -4.61
N GLY A 34 -12.65 -4.11 -3.44
CA GLY A 34 -11.68 -4.60 -2.47
C GLY A 34 -12.10 -5.90 -1.77
N ILE A 35 -13.29 -6.46 -2.03
CA ILE A 35 -13.77 -7.68 -1.36
C ILE A 35 -13.65 -8.87 -2.30
N HIS A 36 -12.82 -9.85 -1.89
CA HIS A 36 -12.57 -11.09 -2.61
C HIS A 36 -13.12 -12.27 -1.81
N GLN A 37 -13.92 -13.12 -2.47
CA GLN A 37 -14.44 -14.34 -1.86
C GLN A 37 -13.33 -15.41 -1.76
N GLY A 38 -13.25 -16.07 -0.62
CA GLY A 38 -12.25 -17.10 -0.34
C GLY A 38 -11.11 -16.62 0.56
N SER A 39 -10.16 -17.53 0.82
CA SER A 39 -9.01 -17.23 1.66
C SER A 39 -8.00 -16.29 1.00
N MET A 40 -7.11 -15.70 1.81
CA MET A 40 -6.00 -14.87 1.34
C MET A 40 -5.09 -15.61 0.36
N MET A 41 -4.83 -16.91 0.61
CA MET A 41 -4.13 -17.77 -0.36
C MET A 41 -4.89 -17.97 -1.68
N ALA A 42 -6.23 -17.98 -1.67
CA ALA A 42 -7.02 -18.06 -2.90
C ALA A 42 -6.94 -16.75 -3.67
N TYR A 43 -7.06 -15.60 -2.98
CA TYR A 43 -6.88 -14.28 -3.57
C TYR A 43 -5.52 -14.12 -4.25
N PHE A 44 -4.41 -14.46 -3.59
CA PHE A 44 -3.07 -14.33 -4.17
C PHE A 44 -2.92 -15.05 -5.50
N LYS A 45 -3.60 -16.20 -5.70
CA LYS A 45 -3.56 -16.95 -6.95
C LYS A 45 -4.26 -16.24 -8.12
N THR A 46 -5.11 -15.25 -7.84
CA THR A 46 -5.84 -14.48 -8.86
C THR A 46 -5.02 -13.34 -9.45
N ASP A 47 -3.92 -12.95 -8.80
CA ASP A 47 -3.06 -11.83 -9.20
C ASP A 47 -1.59 -12.23 -9.12
N SER A 48 -1.16 -12.97 -10.15
CA SER A 48 0.21 -13.45 -10.29
C SER A 48 1.23 -12.33 -10.45
N TYR A 49 0.81 -11.16 -10.98
CA TYR A 49 1.69 -10.01 -11.16
C TYR A 49 2.22 -9.49 -9.83
N ASN A 50 1.39 -9.49 -8.77
CA ASN A 50 1.80 -9.05 -7.45
C ASN A 50 2.24 -10.17 -6.51
N TRP A 51 1.68 -11.38 -6.58
CA TRP A 51 1.73 -12.32 -5.44
C TRP A 51 2.41 -13.68 -5.67
N ASP A 52 2.85 -14.03 -6.88
CA ASP A 52 3.47 -15.35 -7.14
C ASP A 52 4.64 -15.68 -6.20
N SER A 53 5.57 -14.74 -6.04
CA SER A 53 6.73 -14.88 -5.15
C SER A 53 6.31 -14.88 -3.68
N THR A 54 5.27 -14.13 -3.34
CA THR A 54 4.67 -14.09 -2.00
C THR A 54 4.08 -15.44 -1.63
N ILE A 55 3.39 -16.10 -2.56
CA ILE A 55 2.92 -17.48 -2.39
C ILE A 55 4.11 -18.42 -2.15
N VAL A 56 5.16 -18.35 -2.99
CA VAL A 56 6.31 -19.25 -2.89
C VAL A 56 7.03 -19.10 -1.55
N ILE A 57 7.23 -17.88 -1.06
CA ILE A 57 7.89 -17.65 0.23
C ILE A 57 7.02 -18.05 1.43
N ILE A 58 5.69 -17.84 1.37
CA ILE A 58 4.75 -18.33 2.40
C ILE A 58 4.81 -19.85 2.51
N LYS A 59 4.86 -20.55 1.36
CA LYS A 59 5.04 -22.01 1.31
C LYS A 59 6.38 -22.43 1.90
N ARG A 60 7.46 -21.77 1.47
CA ARG A 60 8.82 -22.03 1.99
C ARG A 60 8.90 -21.84 3.51
N ALA A 61 8.13 -20.89 4.05
CA ALA A 61 8.02 -20.57 5.48
C ALA A 61 7.11 -21.52 6.29
N ASN A 62 6.45 -22.49 5.65
CA ASN A 62 5.41 -23.34 6.25
C ASN A 62 4.29 -22.52 6.93
N LEU A 63 3.81 -21.46 6.26
CA LEU A 63 2.75 -20.57 6.75
C LEU A 63 1.42 -20.71 5.97
N GLU A 64 1.29 -21.72 5.11
CA GLU A 64 0.10 -21.90 4.27
C GLU A 64 -1.20 -22.02 5.08
N THR A 65 -1.15 -22.64 6.27
CA THR A 65 -2.30 -22.82 7.15
C THR A 65 -2.86 -21.47 7.62
N LEU A 66 -1.97 -20.55 8.02
CA LEU A 66 -2.30 -19.19 8.44
C LEU A 66 -3.01 -18.42 7.32
N PHE A 67 -2.38 -18.35 6.14
CA PHE A 67 -2.90 -17.59 5.00
C PHE A 67 -4.10 -18.26 4.31
N SER A 68 -4.33 -19.54 4.55
CA SER A 68 -5.54 -20.25 4.11
C SER A 68 -6.71 -20.13 5.09
N GLY A 69 -6.52 -19.49 6.25
CA GLY A 69 -7.55 -19.34 7.28
C GLY A 69 -7.84 -20.63 8.06
N LYS A 70 -6.87 -21.54 8.11
CA LYS A 70 -6.98 -22.85 8.79
C LYS A 70 -6.23 -22.89 10.12
N ASP A 71 -5.60 -21.78 10.50
CA ASP A 71 -4.95 -21.63 11.80
C ASP A 71 -5.97 -21.08 12.81
N ASN A 72 -6.42 -21.94 13.73
CA ASN A 72 -7.43 -21.58 14.73
C ASN A 72 -6.92 -20.57 15.77
N ALA A 73 -5.59 -20.46 15.95
CA ALA A 73 -5.02 -19.47 16.86
C ALA A 73 -5.13 -18.05 16.27
N HIS A 74 -5.15 -17.94 14.94
CA HIS A 74 -5.09 -16.68 14.20
C HIS A 74 -6.21 -16.61 13.14
N PRO A 75 -7.49 -16.59 13.54
CA PRO A 75 -8.63 -16.72 12.63
C PRO A 75 -8.82 -15.53 11.68
N GLN A 76 -8.26 -14.36 12.03
CA GLN A 76 -8.35 -13.12 11.27
C GLN A 76 -7.04 -12.37 11.36
N ILE A 77 -6.41 -12.11 10.21
CA ILE A 77 -5.12 -11.41 10.15
C ILE A 77 -5.18 -10.15 9.29
N THR A 78 -4.26 -9.23 9.53
CA THR A 78 -3.90 -8.20 8.57
C THR A 78 -2.48 -8.45 8.09
N PHE A 79 -2.31 -8.53 6.78
CA PHE A 79 -1.02 -8.80 6.16
C PHE A 79 -0.53 -7.59 5.38
N TRP A 80 0.63 -7.06 5.77
CA TRP A 80 1.37 -6.06 5.03
C TRP A 80 2.15 -6.76 3.90
N GLY A 81 1.47 -7.07 2.80
CA GLY A 81 1.96 -8.00 1.80
C GLY A 81 3.11 -7.44 0.97
N PRO A 82 4.35 -7.97 1.11
CA PRO A 82 5.41 -7.69 0.15
C PRO A 82 5.03 -8.31 -1.19
N THR A 83 5.23 -7.54 -2.26
CA THR A 83 4.89 -7.97 -3.62
C THR A 83 6.07 -8.70 -4.28
N ASN A 84 5.83 -9.26 -5.45
CA ASN A 84 6.84 -9.89 -6.30
C ASN A 84 8.10 -9.05 -6.44
N HIS A 85 7.95 -7.74 -6.68
CA HIS A 85 9.09 -6.85 -6.86
C HIS A 85 9.89 -6.66 -5.57
N SER A 86 9.24 -6.57 -4.41
CA SER A 86 9.92 -6.50 -3.11
C SER A 86 10.77 -7.75 -2.82
N ILE A 87 10.24 -8.94 -3.12
CA ILE A 87 10.94 -10.22 -2.91
C ILE A 87 12.08 -10.38 -3.91
N ARG A 88 11.85 -10.09 -5.19
CA ARG A 88 12.91 -10.12 -6.23
C ARG A 88 14.04 -9.15 -5.90
N ARG A 89 13.72 -7.97 -5.38
CA ARG A 89 14.73 -6.99 -4.96
C ARG A 89 15.58 -7.52 -3.80
N TYR A 90 14.97 -8.13 -2.80
CA TYR A 90 15.70 -8.78 -1.71
C TYR A 90 16.66 -9.85 -2.24
N MET A 91 16.18 -10.71 -3.15
CA MET A 91 17.03 -11.73 -3.76
C MET A 91 18.20 -11.13 -4.54
N LEU A 92 17.95 -10.10 -5.34
CA LEU A 92 18.97 -9.41 -6.14
C LEU A 92 20.06 -8.79 -5.25
N VAL A 93 19.68 -8.07 -4.20
CA VAL A 93 20.62 -7.40 -3.29
C VAL A 93 21.49 -8.41 -2.53
N ASN A 94 20.96 -9.61 -2.26
CA ASN A 94 21.66 -10.66 -1.53
C ASN A 94 22.31 -11.73 -2.43
N ASN A 95 22.31 -11.54 -3.76
CA ASN A 95 22.83 -12.51 -4.73
C ASN A 95 22.20 -13.92 -4.62
N ILE A 96 20.89 -13.96 -4.37
CA ILE A 96 20.10 -15.19 -4.22
C ILE A 96 19.39 -15.49 -5.55
N ASN A 97 19.55 -16.70 -6.08
CA ASN A 97 18.98 -17.08 -7.38
C ASN A 97 17.55 -17.63 -7.26
N SER A 98 17.25 -18.31 -6.15
CA SER A 98 15.93 -18.90 -5.90
C SER A 98 15.46 -18.64 -4.46
N ILE A 99 14.15 -18.45 -4.27
CA ILE A 99 13.55 -18.40 -2.93
C ILE A 99 13.83 -19.69 -2.15
N GLN A 100 14.06 -20.81 -2.83
CA GLN A 100 14.42 -22.08 -2.20
C GLN A 100 15.79 -22.05 -1.51
N ASP A 101 16.68 -21.17 -1.95
CA ASP A 101 18.01 -20.99 -1.36
C ASP A 101 17.95 -20.18 -0.05
N ILE A 102 16.81 -19.53 0.23
CA ILE A 102 16.59 -18.81 1.49
C ILE A 102 16.25 -19.85 2.59
N PRO A 103 16.92 -19.77 3.76
CA PRO A 103 16.60 -20.62 4.90
C PRO A 103 15.12 -20.52 5.29
N VAL A 104 14.51 -21.66 5.63
CA VAL A 104 13.07 -21.75 6.00
C VAL A 104 12.73 -20.79 7.13
N ASP A 105 13.55 -20.76 8.18
CA ASP A 105 13.32 -19.91 9.35
C ASP A 105 13.40 -18.42 9.01
N LEU A 106 14.30 -18.06 8.09
CA LEU A 106 14.43 -16.68 7.62
C LEU A 106 13.21 -16.26 6.78
N CYS A 107 12.72 -17.13 5.89
CA CYS A 107 11.46 -16.90 5.18
C CYS A 107 10.29 -16.71 6.15
N ARG A 108 10.23 -17.54 7.19
CA ARG A 108 9.20 -17.47 8.22
C ARG A 108 9.26 -16.19 9.01
N GLU A 109 10.44 -15.81 9.50
CA GLU A 109 10.65 -14.53 10.20
C GLU A 109 10.24 -13.35 9.31
N MET A 110 10.75 -13.30 8.07
CA MET A 110 10.43 -12.23 7.14
C MET A 110 8.92 -12.09 6.92
N ILE A 111 8.17 -13.18 6.75
CA ILE A 111 6.72 -13.09 6.55
C ILE A 111 5.99 -12.71 7.84
N LEU A 112 6.34 -13.30 8.99
CA LEU A 112 5.68 -12.99 10.26
C LEU A 112 5.94 -11.56 10.73
N LYS A 113 7.01 -10.91 10.28
CA LYS A 113 7.24 -9.47 10.48
C LYS A 113 6.19 -8.56 9.84
N HIS A 114 5.36 -9.11 8.95
CA HIS A 114 4.33 -8.40 8.20
C HIS A 114 2.91 -8.81 8.58
N VAL A 115 2.72 -9.69 9.57
CA VAL A 115 1.40 -10.22 9.93
C VAL A 115 0.98 -9.71 11.30
N LEU A 116 -0.22 -9.12 11.36
CA LEU A 116 -0.92 -8.78 12.60
C LEU A 116 -1.96 -9.85 12.86
N ASP A 117 -2.09 -10.23 14.12
CA ASP A 117 -3.10 -11.19 14.58
C ASP A 117 -4.48 -10.55 14.81
N LYS A 118 -4.89 -9.70 13.86
CA LYS A 118 -6.19 -9.04 13.88
C LYS A 118 -6.49 -8.46 12.52
N ARG A 119 -7.76 -8.51 12.13
CA ARG A 119 -8.30 -7.76 11.00
C ARG A 119 -8.37 -6.27 11.32
N PHE A 120 -7.69 -5.47 10.51
CA PHE A 120 -7.75 -4.02 10.47
C PHE A 120 -8.03 -3.55 9.05
N LEU A 121 -9.03 -2.66 8.93
CA LEU A 121 -9.27 -1.81 7.78
C LEU A 121 -8.58 -0.46 7.97
N LYS A 122 -8.32 0.24 6.87
CA LYS A 122 -7.67 1.56 6.84
C LYS A 122 -8.33 2.55 7.78
N ASN A 123 -9.67 2.56 7.84
CA ASN A 123 -10.42 3.53 8.63
C ASN A 123 -10.24 3.33 10.15
N GLU A 124 -9.87 2.12 10.59
CA GLU A 124 -9.63 1.78 12.00
C GLU A 124 -8.30 2.32 12.53
N PHE A 125 -7.35 2.66 11.66
CA PHE A 125 -6.11 3.31 12.08
C PHE A 125 -6.34 4.78 12.41
N ALA A 126 -5.62 5.28 13.42
CA ALA A 126 -5.69 6.67 13.82
C ALA A 126 -5.00 7.60 12.80
N PHE A 127 -5.36 8.87 12.82
CA PHE A 127 -4.66 9.88 12.03
C PHE A 127 -3.28 10.19 12.62
N ARG A 128 -2.37 10.65 11.75
CA ARG A 128 -1.12 11.27 12.15
C ARG A 128 -1.40 12.57 12.92
N ASN A 129 -0.58 12.84 13.93
CA ASN A 129 -0.42 14.16 14.51
C ASN A 129 0.72 14.90 13.80
N PRO A 130 0.45 15.91 12.96
CA PRO A 130 1.48 16.58 12.17
C PRO A 130 2.42 17.44 13.01
N SER A 131 2.08 17.74 14.27
CA SER A 131 2.93 18.52 15.18
C SER A 131 4.18 17.76 15.66
N TYR A 132 4.25 16.45 15.44
CA TYR A 132 5.37 15.62 15.86
C TYR A 132 5.89 14.75 14.70
N SER A 133 7.15 14.31 14.82
CA SER A 133 7.69 13.25 13.95
C SER A 133 6.88 11.97 14.12
N ILE A 134 6.75 11.17 13.06
CA ILE A 134 6.10 9.86 13.17
C ILE A 134 6.88 8.88 14.05
N SER A 135 8.16 9.12 14.30
CA SER A 135 8.96 8.34 15.25
C SER A 135 8.70 8.72 16.72
N ASP A 136 8.09 9.87 16.99
CA ASP A 136 7.76 10.32 18.36
C ASP A 136 6.46 9.66 18.83
N PRO A 137 6.34 9.12 20.05
CA PRO A 137 5.08 8.58 20.61
C PRO A 137 3.85 9.49 20.46
N ARG A 138 4.04 10.81 20.38
CA ARG A 138 2.96 11.81 20.19
C ARG A 138 2.58 12.05 18.73
N GLY A 139 3.27 11.38 17.79
CA GLY A 139 3.05 11.44 16.33
C GLY A 139 1.71 10.89 15.86
N GLY A 140 0.89 10.36 16.77
CA GLY A 140 -0.41 9.76 16.44
C GLY A 140 -0.24 8.40 15.76
N GLY A 141 -1.25 7.99 14.99
CA GLY A 141 -1.29 6.64 14.42
C GLY A 141 -1.62 5.55 15.45
N THR A 142 -1.66 4.32 14.98
CA THR A 142 -1.94 3.13 15.78
C THR A 142 -0.70 2.26 15.78
N GLU A 143 -0.15 2.00 16.96
CA GLU A 143 0.95 1.05 17.15
C GLU A 143 0.43 -0.37 17.38
N PHE A 144 1.20 -1.35 16.90
CA PHE A 144 0.92 -2.77 17.10
C PHE A 144 2.19 -3.59 16.92
N ASN A 145 2.16 -4.80 17.46
CA ASN A 145 3.21 -5.80 17.26
C ASN A 145 2.74 -6.81 16.21
N CYS A 146 3.63 -7.16 15.30
CA CYS A 146 3.42 -8.28 14.38
C CYS A 146 3.69 -9.62 15.09
N LEU A 147 3.34 -10.73 14.43
CA LEU A 147 3.55 -12.08 14.94
C LEU A 147 5.04 -12.43 15.17
N ALA A 148 5.97 -11.76 14.47
CA ALA A 148 7.40 -11.88 14.74
C ALA A 148 7.91 -10.99 15.89
N GLY A 149 7.03 -10.19 16.52
CA GLY A 149 7.36 -9.31 17.65
C GLY A 149 7.92 -7.93 17.29
N ASN A 150 8.21 -7.64 16.01
CA ASN A 150 8.54 -6.28 15.59
C ASN A 150 7.32 -5.36 15.72
N GLN A 151 7.60 -4.09 16.01
CA GLN A 151 6.61 -3.07 16.27
C GLN A 151 6.48 -2.14 15.06
N LEU A 152 5.23 -1.92 14.65
CA LEU A 152 4.86 -1.04 13.55
C LEU A 152 3.87 0.02 14.03
N ARG A 153 3.80 1.10 13.27
CA ARG A 153 2.83 2.17 13.46
C ARG A 153 2.17 2.50 12.12
N ALA A 154 0.89 2.18 11.98
CA ALA A 154 0.10 2.58 10.81
C ALA A 154 -0.69 3.85 11.10
N TYR A 155 -0.84 4.73 10.10
CA TYR A 155 -1.52 5.99 10.29
C TYR A 155 -2.19 6.49 9.01
N LYS A 156 -3.29 7.21 9.19
CA LYS A 156 -3.93 7.96 8.12
C LYS A 156 -3.34 9.36 8.02
N GLU A 157 -3.14 9.83 6.79
CA GLU A 157 -2.69 11.18 6.51
C GLU A 157 -3.53 11.76 5.36
N GLN A 158 -4.10 12.95 5.57
CA GLN A 158 -4.84 13.63 4.53
C GLN A 158 -3.89 14.45 3.66
N TYR A 159 -3.98 14.27 2.35
CA TYR A 159 -3.34 15.18 1.42
C TYR A 159 -4.00 16.56 1.51
N ASN A 160 -3.21 17.57 1.83
CA ASN A 160 -3.67 18.95 1.92
C ASN A 160 -3.09 19.74 0.75
N ASP A 161 -3.93 20.00 -0.25
CA ASP A 161 -3.63 20.95 -1.29
C ASP A 161 -3.78 22.38 -0.73
N PRO A 162 -2.77 23.25 -0.83
CA PRO A 162 -2.90 24.65 -0.41
C PRO A 162 -4.07 25.40 -1.06
N ALA A 163 -4.46 25.03 -2.28
CA ALA A 163 -5.58 25.62 -3.00
C ALA A 163 -6.95 25.03 -2.59
N ALA A 164 -6.97 23.84 -1.97
CA ALA A 164 -8.18 23.17 -1.49
C ALA A 164 -7.91 22.37 -0.20
N PRO A 165 -7.78 23.06 0.96
CA PRO A 165 -7.46 22.42 2.22
C PRO A 165 -8.51 21.38 2.62
N ASN A 166 -8.07 20.23 3.12
CA ASN A 166 -8.93 19.15 3.62
C ASN A 166 -9.86 18.47 2.59
N VAL A 167 -9.63 18.68 1.28
CA VAL A 167 -10.42 18.02 0.22
C VAL A 167 -9.64 16.86 -0.43
N GLY A 168 -8.33 16.75 -0.16
CA GLY A 168 -7.48 15.74 -0.77
C GLY A 168 -7.70 14.32 -0.21
N PRO A 169 -7.18 13.30 -0.93
CA PRO A 169 -7.30 11.91 -0.54
C PRO A 169 -6.64 11.64 0.82
N ILE A 170 -7.22 10.70 1.57
CA ILE A 170 -6.60 10.16 2.78
C ILE A 170 -5.73 8.98 2.36
N TYR A 171 -4.45 9.02 2.69
CA TYR A 171 -3.51 7.92 2.49
C TYR A 171 -3.37 7.08 3.76
N LEU A 172 -3.14 5.78 3.59
CA LEU A 172 -2.63 4.92 4.65
C LEU A 172 -1.11 4.88 4.53
N ARG A 173 -0.42 5.06 5.64
CA ARG A 173 1.04 5.02 5.73
C ARG A 173 1.44 4.05 6.83
N LEU A 174 2.66 3.54 6.73
CA LEU A 174 3.21 2.59 7.68
C LEU A 174 4.65 3.01 8.04
N TYR A 175 4.95 2.98 9.33
CA TYR A 175 6.28 3.22 9.86
C TYR A 175 6.71 2.00 10.67
N SER A 176 7.91 1.50 10.41
CA SER A 176 8.53 0.49 11.26
C SER A 176 9.16 1.17 12.46
N VAL A 177 8.64 0.93 13.65
CA VAL A 177 9.22 1.45 14.88
C VAL A 177 10.51 0.70 15.21
N THR A 178 10.54 -0.61 14.96
CA THR A 178 11.71 -1.45 15.17
C THR A 178 12.88 -1.08 14.27
N SER A 179 12.64 -0.89 12.97
CA SER A 179 13.69 -0.58 11.98
C SER A 179 13.88 0.93 11.77
N GLN A 180 13.03 1.76 12.37
CA GLN A 180 13.02 3.23 12.29
C GLN A 180 12.95 3.80 10.87
N ILE A 181 12.16 3.16 10.01
CA ILE A 181 12.00 3.58 8.60
C ILE A 181 10.54 3.66 8.18
N ASP A 182 10.29 4.52 7.19
CA ASP A 182 9.02 4.52 6.47
C ASP A 182 8.90 3.29 5.56
N VAL A 183 7.71 2.71 5.54
CA VAL A 183 7.39 1.52 4.76
C VAL A 183 6.33 1.91 3.73
N PRO A 184 6.62 1.79 2.43
CA PRO A 184 5.71 2.26 1.40
C PRO A 184 4.48 1.33 1.33
N VAL A 185 3.29 1.91 1.46
CA VAL A 185 2.00 1.22 1.27
C VAL A 185 1.45 1.62 -0.09
N ALA A 186 1.18 0.64 -0.95
CA ALA A 186 0.66 0.84 -2.30
C ALA A 186 -0.87 0.76 -2.36
N SER A 187 -1.46 -0.19 -1.64
CA SER A 187 -2.91 -0.38 -1.61
C SER A 187 -3.36 -0.87 -0.24
N ALA A 188 -4.62 -0.58 0.11
CA ALA A 188 -5.21 -0.93 1.39
C ALA A 188 -6.59 -1.57 1.19
N ASP A 189 -7.08 -2.25 2.24
CA ASP A 189 -8.44 -2.79 2.33
C ASP A 189 -8.80 -3.87 1.31
N ILE A 190 -7.82 -4.65 0.85
CA ILE A 190 -8.06 -5.88 0.08
C ILE A 190 -8.53 -6.95 1.06
N GLN A 191 -9.83 -7.17 1.14
CA GLN A 191 -10.52 -8.04 2.08
C GLN A 191 -10.69 -9.45 1.51
N THR A 192 -10.42 -10.45 2.35
CA THR A 192 -10.65 -11.88 2.11
C THR A 192 -11.38 -12.49 3.30
N ASP A 193 -11.85 -13.73 3.20
CA ASP A 193 -12.66 -14.36 4.26
C ASP A 193 -11.94 -14.45 5.61
N ASN A 194 -10.61 -14.62 5.57
CA ASN A 194 -9.75 -14.79 6.74
C ASN A 194 -8.87 -13.55 7.05
N GLY A 195 -9.13 -12.38 6.46
CA GLY A 195 -8.36 -11.19 6.81
C GLY A 195 -8.36 -10.05 5.80
N VAL A 196 -7.34 -9.19 5.90
CA VAL A 196 -7.12 -8.03 5.03
C VAL A 196 -5.66 -7.99 4.58
N VAL A 197 -5.44 -7.72 3.30
CA VAL A 197 -4.13 -7.43 2.72
C VAL A 197 -3.98 -5.93 2.53
N MET A 198 -2.86 -5.42 3.01
CA MET A 198 -2.35 -4.09 2.72
C MET A 198 -1.11 -4.28 1.84
N SER A 199 -1.20 -3.96 0.55
CA SER A 199 -0.10 -4.19 -0.38
C SER A 199 1.02 -3.17 -0.16
N LEU A 200 2.26 -3.66 -0.04
CA LEU A 200 3.44 -2.80 0.06
C LEU A 200 3.94 -2.35 -1.32
N GLY A 201 4.61 -1.20 -1.35
CA GLY A 201 5.21 -0.63 -2.55
C GLY A 201 6.31 -1.51 -3.15
N TYR A 202 6.50 -1.42 -4.46
CA TYR A 202 7.55 -2.17 -5.18
C TYR A 202 8.97 -1.75 -4.79
N ASP A 203 9.11 -0.58 -4.19
CA ASP A 203 10.33 -0.03 -3.63
C ASP A 203 10.64 -0.57 -2.21
N TYR A 204 9.71 -1.27 -1.57
CA TYR A 204 9.93 -1.95 -0.29
C TYR A 204 10.99 -3.06 -0.42
N LEU A 205 11.97 -3.08 0.49
CA LEU A 205 12.97 -4.14 0.61
C LEU A 205 12.52 -5.15 1.69
N LEU A 206 12.25 -6.39 1.28
CA LEU A 206 11.77 -7.44 2.18
C LEU A 206 12.65 -7.60 3.42
N GLY A 207 12.00 -7.70 4.59
CA GLY A 207 12.64 -7.96 5.88
C GLY A 207 13.09 -6.70 6.63
N ASN A 208 13.11 -5.55 5.95
CA ASN A 208 13.39 -4.25 6.57
C ASN A 208 12.08 -3.62 7.03
N ILE A 209 11.51 -4.11 8.13
CA ILE A 209 10.24 -3.67 8.72
C ILE A 209 10.23 -3.95 10.22
#